data_AF-A0A2T2RQ91-F1
#
_entry.id   AF-A0A2T2RQ91-F1
#
_cell.length_a   1.000
_cell.length_b   1.000
_cell.length_c   1.000
_cell.angle_alpha   90.00
_cell.angle_beta   90.00
_cell.angle_gamma   90.00
#
_symmetry.space_group_name_H-M   'P 1'
#
loop_
_entity.id
_entity.type
_entity.pdbx_description
1 polymer ?
#
loop_
_entity_poly.entity_id
_entity_poly.type
_entity_poly.pdbx_seq_one_letter_code
_entity_poly.pdbx_strand_id
1 'polypeptide(L)' 'MDKNNNFCFCTLALGKPYRVQAKNLIEDLERYASNHKVIVGTDYPSFLNNYPNVVAFPHKQKGTLHCYHDKRFAIEKSLE' A
#
# COMPACT_ATOMS: atom_id res chain seq x y z
N MET A 1 -10.26 -1.70 26.63
CA MET A 1 -9.90 -2.14 25.27
C MET A 1 -10.16 -0.95 24.36
N ASP A 2 -9.15 -0.11 24.19
CA ASP A 2 -9.31 1.16 23.49
C ASP A 2 -9.56 0.94 22.01
N LYS A 3 -10.65 1.56 21.56
CA LYS A 3 -11.37 1.33 20.30
C LYS A 3 -10.78 2.14 19.14
N ASN A 4 -9.46 2.36 19.12
CA ASN A 4 -8.74 3.06 18.06
C ASN A 4 -7.62 2.16 17.54
N ASN A 5 -7.94 1.29 16.57
CA ASN A 5 -6.93 0.62 15.74
C ASN A 5 -6.26 1.69 14.85
N ASN A 6 -5.36 2.46 15.45
CA ASN A 6 -4.78 3.66 14.87
C ASN A 6 -3.55 3.37 14.01
N PHE A 7 -3.44 2.15 13.46
CA PHE A 7 -2.31 1.78 12.61
C PHE A 7 -2.80 1.33 11.23
N CYS A 8 -2.11 1.84 10.22
CA CYS A 8 -2.34 1.53 8.82
C CYS A 8 -1.09 0.86 8.26
N PHE A 9 -1.27 -0.18 7.45
CA PHE A 9 -0.16 -0.76 6.69
C PHE A 9 0.08 0.09 5.45
N CYS A 10 1.34 0.30 5.07
CA CYS A 10 1.65 0.93 3.80
C CYS A 10 2.78 0.23 3.06
N THR A 11 2.73 0.27 1.72
CA THR A 11 3.80 -0.24 0.88
C THR A 11 3.88 0.50 -0.46
N LEU A 12 4.99 0.29 -1.15
CA LEU A 12 5.26 0.82 -2.48
C LEU A 12 5.37 -0.34 -3.48
N ALA A 13 4.59 -0.31 -4.55
CA ALA A 13 4.48 -1.38 -5.52
C ALA A 13 4.59 -0.85 -6.97
N LEU A 14 5.82 -0.59 -7.41
CA LEU A 14 6.09 -0.06 -8.75
C LEU A 14 6.49 -1.17 -9.71
N GLY A 15 5.71 -1.36 -10.79
CA GLY A 15 5.94 -2.43 -11.75
C GLY A 15 5.31 -3.76 -11.33
N LYS A 16 5.13 -4.65 -12.33
CA LYS A 16 4.34 -5.89 -12.17
C LYS A 16 4.84 -6.82 -11.05
N PRO A 17 6.15 -7.12 -10.89
CA PRO A 17 6.61 -8.03 -9.85
C PRO A 17 6.25 -7.55 -8.43
N TYR A 18 6.43 -6.25 -8.17
CA TYR A 18 6.13 -5.66 -6.87
C TYR A 18 4.63 -5.54 -6.62
N ARG A 19 3.81 -5.31 -7.67
CA ARG A 19 2.34 -5.36 -7.54
C ARG A 19 1.85 -6.77 -7.16
N VAL A 20 2.44 -7.83 -7.70
CA VAL A 20 2.11 -9.20 -7.30
C VAL A 20 2.49 -9.45 -5.83
N GLN A 21 3.65 -8.97 -5.39
CA GLN A 21 4.03 -9.08 -3.98
C GLN A 21 3.10 -8.28 -3.06
N ALA A 22 2.69 -7.08 -3.47
CA ALA A 22 1.72 -6.27 -2.72
C ALA A 22 0.36 -6.97 -2.62
N LYS A 23 -0.09 -7.62 -3.71
CA LYS A 23 -1.30 -8.44 -3.72
C LYS A 23 -1.23 -9.55 -2.67
N ASN A 24 -0.14 -10.32 -2.63
CA ASN A 24 0.04 -11.38 -1.63
C ASN A 24 -0.01 -10.82 -0.20
N LEU A 25 0.66 -9.69 0.06
CA LEU A 25 0.60 -9.01 1.35
C LEU A 25 -0.83 -8.59 1.71
N ILE A 26 -1.60 -8.06 0.76
CA ILE A 26 -2.99 -7.65 0.99
C ILE A 26 -3.86 -8.87 1.34
N GLU A 27 -3.72 -9.98 0.61
CA GLU A 27 -4.46 -11.23 0.87
C GLU A 27 -4.13 -11.80 2.26
N ASP A 28 -2.87 -11.76 2.67
CA ASP A 28 -2.46 -12.15 4.02
C ASP A 28 -3.07 -11.21 5.08
N LEU A 29 -3.05 -9.89 4.84
CA LEU A 29 -3.63 -8.92 5.76
C LEU A 29 -5.16 -9.01 5.84
N GLU A 30 -5.86 -9.32 4.76
CA GLU A 30 -7.29 -9.62 4.80
C GLU A 30 -7.59 -10.83 5.69
N ARG A 31 -6.73 -11.85 5.65
CA ARG A 31 -6.90 -13.07 6.45
C ARG A 31 -6.55 -12.88 7.93
N TYR A 32 -5.46 -12.18 8.22
CA TYR A 32 -4.88 -12.12 9.58
C TYR A 32 -5.11 -10.78 10.29
N ALA A 33 -5.51 -9.74 9.57
CA ALA A 33 -5.66 -8.38 10.08
C ALA A 33 -6.83 -7.62 9.41
N SER A 34 -7.94 -8.31 9.15
CA SER A 34 -9.10 -7.87 8.34
C SER A 34 -9.67 -6.47 8.65
N ASN A 35 -9.48 -5.96 9.87
CA ASN A 35 -9.97 -4.64 10.29
C ASN A 35 -9.00 -3.48 9.99
N HIS A 36 -7.92 -3.72 9.24
CA HIS A 36 -6.90 -2.70 8.94
C HIS A 36 -6.90 -2.32 7.47
N LYS A 37 -6.73 -1.02 7.21
CA LYS A 37 -6.54 -0.50 5.86
C LYS A 37 -5.09 -0.68 5.41
N VAL A 38 -4.92 -0.86 4.11
CA VAL A 38 -3.60 -0.94 3.46
C VAL A 38 -3.48 0.18 2.42
N ILE A 39 -2.47 1.02 2.58
CA ILE A 39 -2.15 2.10 1.65
C ILE A 39 -1.09 1.61 0.67
N VAL A 40 -1.35 1.70 -0.63
CA VAL A 40 -0.41 1.24 -1.66
C VAL A 40 -0.11 2.34 -2.66
N GLY A 41 1.13 2.83 -2.65
CA GLY A 41 1.64 3.67 -3.72
C GLY A 41 2.01 2.81 -4.93
N THR A 42 1.39 3.01 -6.09
CA THR A 42 1.65 2.17 -7.28
C THR A 42 1.50 2.92 -8.60
N ASP A 43 2.22 2.44 -9.62
CA ASP A 43 2.15 2.91 -10.99
C ASP A 43 0.86 2.45 -11.72
N TYR A 44 0.13 1.48 -11.16
CA TYR A 44 -1.11 0.96 -11.74
C TYR A 44 -2.19 0.65 -10.67
N PRO A 45 -2.87 1.69 -10.12
CA PRO A 45 -3.80 1.54 -8.97
C PRO A 45 -4.96 0.58 -9.22
N SER A 46 -5.50 0.55 -10.44
CA SER A 46 -6.63 -0.29 -10.80
C SER A 46 -6.38 -1.79 -10.62
N PHE A 47 -5.12 -2.22 -10.56
CA PHE A 47 -4.73 -3.59 -10.24
C PHE A 47 -5.26 -4.06 -8.87
N LEU A 48 -5.49 -3.13 -7.95
CA LEU A 48 -5.89 -3.42 -6.57
C LEU A 48 -7.35 -3.07 -6.27
N ASN A 49 -8.15 -2.69 -7.28
CA ASN A 49 -9.55 -2.28 -7.11
C ASN A 49 -10.46 -3.39 -6.54
N ASN A 50 -10.03 -4.65 -6.61
CA ASN A 50 -10.79 -5.78 -6.10
C ASN A 50 -10.70 -5.92 -4.57
N TYR A 51 -9.86 -5.13 -3.90
CA TYR A 51 -9.61 -5.24 -2.46
C TYR A 51 -10.24 -4.04 -1.72
N PRO A 52 -11.34 -4.24 -0.97
CA PRO A 52 -12.09 -3.15 -0.34
C PRO A 52 -11.34 -2.50 0.84
N ASN A 53 -10.39 -3.20 1.45
CA ASN A 53 -9.53 -2.68 2.52
C ASN A 53 -8.28 -1.95 2.00
N VAL A 54 -8.12 -1.83 0.68
CA VAL A 54 -6.96 -1.20 0.05
C VAL A 54 -7.29 0.19 -0.45
N VAL A 55 -6.41 1.13 -0.12
CA VAL A 55 -6.39 2.48 -0.69
C VAL A 55 -5.15 2.57 -1.58
N ALA A 56 -5.33 2.27 -2.86
CA ALA A 56 -4.28 2.41 -3.86
C ALA A 56 -4.26 3.84 -4.40
N PHE A 57 -3.07 4.44 -4.49
CA PHE A 57 -2.91 5.77 -5.08
C PHE A 57 -1.85 5.78 -6.17
N PRO A 58 -2.03 6.59 -7.23
CA PRO A 58 -1.08 6.67 -8.32
C PRO A 58 0.24 7.26 -7.81
N HIS A 59 1.31 6.50 -7.98
CA HIS A 59 2.67 6.92 -7.70
C HIS A 59 3.60 6.42 -8.81
N LYS A 60 4.46 7.30 -9.31
CA LYS A 60 5.53 6.95 -10.24
C LYS A 60 6.85 7.27 -9.56
N GLN A 61 7.92 6.59 -9.98
CA GLN A 61 9.26 6.84 -9.45
C GLN A 61 9.60 8.34 -9.53
N LYS A 62 9.90 8.94 -8.38
CA LYS A 62 10.35 10.34 -8.29
C LYS A 62 11.86 10.46 -8.02
N GLY A 63 12.49 9.44 -7.44
CA GLY A 63 13.94 9.42 -7.23
C GLY A 63 14.74 9.31 -8.54
N THR A 64 15.85 10.05 -8.62
CA THR A 64 16.67 10.23 -9.83
C THR A 64 17.36 8.97 -10.33
N LEU A 65 17.78 8.08 -9.42
CA LEU A 65 18.44 6.81 -9.77
C LEU A 65 17.49 5.61 -9.61
N HIS A 66 16.72 5.58 -8.52
CA HIS A 66 15.75 4.54 -8.17
C HIS A 66 14.66 5.11 -7.24
N CYS A 67 13.69 4.28 -6.85
CA CYS A 67 12.63 4.62 -5.90
C CYS A 67 13.04 4.60 -4.41
N TYR A 68 14.34 4.82 -4.09
CA TYR A 68 14.91 4.63 -2.74
C TYR A 68 14.13 5.32 -1.62
N HIS A 69 13.66 6.54 -1.86
CA HIS A 69 12.93 7.32 -0.86
C HIS A 69 11.43 7.41 -1.13
N ASP A 70 10.94 6.76 -2.18
CA ASP A 70 9.55 6.89 -2.61
C ASP A 70 8.57 6.24 -1.61
N LYS A 71 9.06 5.30 -0.78
CA LYS A 71 8.28 4.76 0.34
C LYS A 71 7.78 5.86 1.30
N ARG A 72 8.48 6.99 1.40
CA ARG A 72 8.06 8.11 2.25
C ARG A 72 6.67 8.64 1.87
N PHE A 73 6.29 8.60 0.59
CA PHE A 73 4.99 9.06 0.14
C PHE A 73 3.86 8.11 0.56
N ALA A 74 4.14 6.79 0.59
CA ALA A 74 3.20 5.81 1.12
C ALA A 74 3.03 5.95 2.64
N ILE A 75 4.13 6.26 3.36
CA ILE A 75 4.11 6.52 4.81
C ILE A 75 3.33 7.81 5.10
N GLU A 76 3.66 8.91 4.44
CA GLU A 76 2.96 10.19 4.56
C GLU A 76 1.45 10.00 4.40
N LYS A 77 1.03 9.35 3.31
CA LYS A 77 -0.38 9.06 3.04
C LYS A 77 -1.04 8.11 4.05
N SER A 78 -0.28 7.31 4.78
CA SER A 78 -0.81 6.43 5.82
C SER A 78 -1.03 7.12 7.16
N LEU A 79 -0.52 8.35 7.31
CA LEU A 79 -0.65 9.19 8.50
C LEU A 79 -1.75 10.26 8.36
N GLU A 80 -2.32 10.41 7.17
CA GLU A 80 -3.50 11.27 6.86
C GLU A 80 -4.80 10.65 7.38
#